data_AF-X1L0E8-F1
#
_entry.id   AF-X1L0E8-F1
#
_cell.length_a   1.000
_cell.length_b   1.000
_cell.length_c   1.000
_cell.angle_alpha   90.00
_cell.angle_beta   90.00
_cell.angle_gamma   90.00
#
_symmetry.space_group_name_H-M   'P 1'
#
loop_
_entity.id
_entity.type
_entity.pdbx_description
1 polymer ?
#
loop_
_entity_poly.entity_id
_entity_poly.type
_entity_poly.pdbx_seq_one_letter_code
_entity_poly.pdbx_strand_id
1 'polypeptide(L)' 'MNSDLTFITNEPGHTLKERFEVLIKDSRLFDCLVGYFYTSGFYSIYKSLKKTKKIRIL' A
#
# COMPACT_ATOMS: atom_id res chain seq x y z
N MET A 1 10.85 12.76 15.14
CA MET A 1 11.05 11.78 14.05
C MET A 1 11.04 10.40 14.67
N ASN A 2 9.91 9.70 14.57
CA ASN A 2 9.83 8.29 14.94
C ASN A 2 10.12 7.48 13.67
N SER A 3 11.26 6.79 13.63
CA SER A 3 11.70 5.98 12.49
C SER A 3 11.30 4.51 12.65
N ASP A 4 10.36 4.22 13.54
CA ASP A 4 9.89 2.87 13.75
C ASP A 4 9.07 2.40 12.53
N LEU A 5 9.65 1.47 11.79
CA LEU A 5 9.06 0.87 10.59
C LEU A 5 8.26 -0.40 10.92
N THR A 6 8.20 -0.82 12.19
CA THR A 6 7.53 -2.06 12.57
C THR A 6 6.00 -1.95 12.55
N PHE A 7 5.46 -0.77 12.82
CA PHE A 7 4.01 -0.56 12.85
C PHE A 7 3.61 0.74 12.16
N ILE A 8 2.79 0.62 11.11
CA ILE A 8 2.34 1.76 10.32
C ILE A 8 0.85 1.97 10.58
N THR A 9 0.48 3.15 11.06
CA THR A 9 -0.91 3.55 11.28
C THR A 9 -1.16 4.94 10.68
N ASN A 10 -2.39 5.40 10.73
CA ASN A 10 -2.70 6.77 10.35
C ASN A 10 -2.29 7.73 11.47
N GLU A 11 -1.39 8.65 11.14
CA GLU A 11 -0.93 9.71 12.04
C GLU A 11 -1.32 11.08 11.48
N PRO A 12 -1.47 12.12 12.32
CA PRO A 12 -1.67 13.49 11.84
C PRO A 12 -0.57 13.90 10.87
N GLY A 13 -0.94 14.25 9.63
CA GLY A 13 0.01 14.62 8.57
C GLY A 13 0.74 13.46 7.88
N HIS A 14 0.49 12.22 8.28
CA HIS A 14 1.05 11.03 7.65
C HIS A 14 0.03 9.90 7.60
N THR A 15 -0.59 9.71 6.45
CA THR A 15 -1.55 8.62 6.28
C THR A 15 -0.88 7.30 5.90
N LEU A 16 -1.48 6.19 6.32
CA LEU A 16 -1.06 4.85 5.90
C LEU A 16 -1.07 4.74 4.38
N LYS A 17 -2.08 5.34 3.72
CA LYS A 17 -2.22 5.38 2.27
C LYS A 17 -0.99 5.98 1.59
N GLU A 18 -0.57 7.18 1.98
CA GLU A 18 0.57 7.88 1.36
C GLU A 18 1.86 7.07 1.50
N ARG A 19 2.10 6.50 2.69
CA ARG A 19 3.26 5.63 2.93
C ARG A 19 3.18 4.37 2.07
N PHE A 20 2.01 3.74 1.97
CA PHE A 20 1.81 2.54 1.17
C PHE A 20 2.02 2.80 -0.33
N GLU A 21 1.51 3.93 -0.85
CA GLU A 21 1.74 4.35 -2.23
C GLU A 21 3.24 4.49 -2.55
N VAL A 22 4.02 5.07 -1.65
CA VAL A 22 5.48 5.20 -1.81
C VAL A 22 6.19 3.84 -1.81
N LEU A 23 5.75 2.91 -0.96
CA LEU A 23 6.36 1.58 -0.86
C LEU A 23 6.09 0.72 -2.10
N ILE A 24 4.90 0.80 -2.69
CA ILE A 24 4.50 -0.09 -3.77
C ILE A 24 4.75 0.48 -5.18
N LYS A 25 4.98 1.80 -5.34
CA LYS A 25 5.04 2.49 -6.65
C LYS A 25 6.02 1.88 -7.66
N ASP A 26 7.14 1.35 -7.18
CA ASP A 26 8.22 0.79 -7.99
C ASP A 26 8.31 -0.74 -7.86
N SER A 27 7.30 -1.37 -7.26
CA SER A 27 7.25 -2.83 -7.10
C SER A 27 7.05 -3.52 -8.45
N ARG A 28 7.93 -4.48 -8.77
CA ARG A 28 7.76 -5.33 -9.97
C ARG A 28 6.68 -6.39 -9.76
N LEU A 29 6.61 -6.93 -8.55
CA LEU A 29 5.66 -7.95 -8.11
C LEU A 29 4.99 -7.43 -6.84
N PHE A 30 3.66 -7.46 -6.80
CA PHE A 30 2.89 -7.12 -5.62
C PHE A 30 2.06 -8.33 -5.20
N ASP A 31 2.47 -8.94 -4.11
CA ASP A 31 1.77 -10.04 -3.47
C ASP A 31 1.18 -9.54 -2.14
N CYS A 32 -0.12 -9.70 -1.94
CA CYS A 32 -0.83 -9.21 -0.76
C CYS A 32 -1.72 -10.31 -0.18
N LEU A 33 -1.68 -10.48 1.15
CA LEU A 33 -2.58 -11.37 1.89
C LEU A 33 -3.49 -10.51 2.74
N VAL A 34 -4.80 -10.58 2.50
CA VAL A 34 -5.80 -9.72 3.17
C VAL A 34 -7.00 -10.53 3.61
N GLY A 35 -7.24 -10.57 4.93
CA GLY A 35 -8.43 -11.26 5.48
C GLY A 35 -9.75 -10.54 5.16
N TYR A 36 -9.70 -9.23 4.93
CA TYR A 36 -10.87 -8.42 4.58
C TYR A 36 -10.43 -7.19 3.79
N PHE A 37 -11.17 -6.83 2.74
CA PHE A 37 -10.86 -5.66 1.93
C PHE A 37 -12.12 -4.97 1.38
N TYR A 38 -11.98 -3.66 1.14
CA TYR A 38 -12.93 -2.88 0.36
C TYR A 38 -12.34 -2.54 -1.01
N THR A 39 -13.18 -2.57 -2.04
CA THR A 39 -12.79 -2.17 -3.41
C THR A 39 -12.32 -0.71 -3.49
N SER A 40 -12.90 0.16 -2.66
CA SER A 40 -12.50 1.58 -2.54
C SER A 40 -11.05 1.75 -2.06
N GLY A 41 -10.53 0.81 -1.26
CA GLY A 41 -9.14 0.81 -0.81
C GLY A 41 -8.18 0.54 -1.97
N PHE A 42 -8.43 -0.50 -2.76
CA PHE A 42 -7.65 -0.79 -3.96
C PHE A 42 -7.76 0.32 -5.02
N TYR A 43 -8.96 0.89 -5.17
CA TYR A 43 -9.14 2.07 -6.02
C TYR A 43 -8.36 3.30 -5.53
N SER A 44 -8.07 3.41 -4.23
CA SER A 44 -7.27 4.52 -3.72
C SER A 44 -5.79 4.40 -4.07
N ILE A 45 -5.27 3.18 -4.23
CA ILE A 45 -3.83 2.89 -4.45
C ILE A 45 -3.50 2.41 -5.87
N TYR A 46 -4.49 2.18 -6.74
CA TYR A 46 -4.29 1.56 -8.06
C TYR A 46 -3.28 2.31 -8.93
N LYS A 47 -3.17 3.65 -8.77
CA LYS A 47 -2.23 4.46 -9.55
C LYS A 47 -0.79 4.01 -9.32
N SER A 48 -0.44 3.67 -8.08
CA SER A 48 0.88 3.18 -7.71
C SER A 48 1.14 1.76 -8.20
N LEU A 49 0.09 0.97 -8.44
CA LEU A 49 0.19 -0.40 -8.96
C LEU A 49 0.25 -0.48 -10.49
N LYS A 50 0.08 0.63 -11.23
CA LYS A 50 0.03 0.62 -12.70
C LYS A 50 1.29 0.05 -13.37
N LYS A 51 2.46 0.24 -12.76
CA LYS A 51 3.75 -0.24 -13.30
C LYS A 51 4.10 -1.64 -12.83
N THR A 52 3.32 -2.20 -11.89
CA THR A 52 3.54 -3.52 -11.34
C THR A 52 3.23 -4.59 -12.39
N LYS A 53 4.18 -5.50 -12.63
CA LYS A 53 4.05 -6.50 -13.69
C LYS A 53 3.09 -7.64 -13.34
N LYS A 54 3.01 -7.96 -12.05
CA LYS A 54 2.13 -9.03 -11.56
C LYS A 54 1.61 -8.65 -10.19
N ILE A 55 0.29 -8.75 -10.06
CA ILE A 55 -0.45 -8.52 -8.82
C ILE A 55 -1.09 -9.84 -8.43
N ARG A 56 -0.94 -10.24 -7.18
CA ARG A 56 -1.62 -11.38 -6.56
C ARG A 56 -2.17 -10.93 -5.21
N ILE A 57 -3.45 -11.21 -4.99
CA ILE A 57 -4.16 -10.88 -3.76
C ILE A 57 -4.77 -12.20 -3.27
N LEU A 58 -4.48 -12.57 -2.02
CA LEU A 58 -4.92 -13.78 -1.34
C LEU A 58 -5.81 -13.44 -0.16
#